data_AF-A0A7I4KJ05-F1
#
_entry.id   AF-A0A7I4KJ05-F1
#
_cell.length_a   1.000
_cell.length_b   1.000
_cell.length_c   1.000
_cell.angle_alpha   90.00
_cell.angle_beta   90.00
_cell.angle_gamma   90.00
#
_symmetry.space_group_name_H-M   'P 1'
#
loop_
_entity.id
_entity.type
_entity.pdbx_description
1 polymer ?
#
loop_
_entity_poly.entity_id
_entity_poly.type
_entity_poly.pdbx_seq_one_letter_code
_entity_poly.pdbx_strand_id
1 'polypeptide(L)' 'MLSLGRVAAAGCRSCQTILRGLLNPESGMFESRANFKVRQQLKLRCLYCYFIRVDGRWEVRCTEYAKHHQKEPFNVKLLW' A
#
# COMPACT_ATOMS: atom_id res chain seq x y z
N MET A 1 11.49 46.41 14.99
CA MET A 1 12.15 45.86 16.19
C MET A 1 11.08 45.45 17.18
N LEU A 2 11.35 44.39 17.97
CA LEU A 2 10.51 43.71 18.98
C LEU A 2 9.65 42.56 18.41
N SER A 3 9.72 41.30 18.84
CA SER A 3 10.64 40.60 19.75
C SER A 3 10.30 39.10 19.65
N LEU A 4 11.34 38.27 19.52
CA LEU A 4 11.30 36.82 19.43
C LEU A 4 10.81 36.22 20.77
N GLY A 5 9.54 35.83 20.85
CA GLY A 5 8.96 35.16 22.01
C GLY A 5 9.19 33.66 21.96
N ARG A 6 10.23 33.16 22.64
CA ARG A 6 10.41 31.74 22.95
C ARG A 6 9.24 31.30 23.85
N VAL A 7 8.38 30.41 23.36
CA VAL A 7 7.45 29.66 24.22
C VAL A 7 8.03 28.28 24.49
N ALA A 8 8.12 27.99 25.78
CA ALA A 8 8.80 26.89 26.41
C ALA A 8 8.42 25.51 25.84
N ALA A 9 9.44 24.73 25.49
CA ALA A 9 9.36 23.30 25.31
C ALA A 9 9.10 22.63 26.66
N ALA A 10 7.84 22.42 27.02
CA ALA A 10 7.46 21.62 28.18
C ALA A 10 6.22 20.78 27.84
N GLY A 11 6.45 19.48 27.71
CA GLY A 11 5.42 18.45 27.74
C GLY A 11 4.93 17.99 26.38
N CYS A 12 5.49 16.88 25.87
CA CYS A 12 4.71 15.67 25.63
C CYS A 12 5.61 14.53 25.09
N ARG A 13 6.41 13.88 25.95
CA ARG A 13 7.06 12.61 25.55
C ARG A 13 6.04 11.51 25.25
N SER A 14 4.82 11.63 25.80
CA SER A 14 3.72 10.67 25.61
C SER A 14 3.03 10.77 24.24
N CYS A 15 2.98 11.96 23.64
CA CYS A 15 2.33 12.19 22.34
C CYS A 15 3.10 11.55 21.18
N GLN A 16 4.42 11.43 21.32
CA GLN A 16 5.28 10.75 20.32
C GLN A 16 4.94 9.26 20.18
N THR A 17 4.56 8.60 21.27
CA THR A 17 4.20 7.17 21.26
C THR A 17 2.83 6.94 20.61
N ILE A 18 1.86 7.83 20.87
CA ILE A 18 0.50 7.74 20.30
C ILE A 18 0.54 7.95 18.78
N LEU A 19 1.29 8.95 18.31
CA LEU A 19 1.43 9.18 16.86
C LEU A 19 2.15 8.04 16.14
N ARG A 20 3.15 7.40 16.76
CA ARG A 20 3.82 6.22 16.15
C ARG A 20 2.90 5.02 16.01
N GLY A 21 1.96 4.81 16.93
CA GLY A 21 0.96 3.74 16.82
C GLY A 21 -0.08 4.00 15.73
N LEU A 22 -0.46 5.26 15.50
CA LEU A 22 -1.45 5.65 14.49
C LEU A 22 -0.86 5.77 13.07
N LEU A 23 0.45 6.06 12.96
CA LEU A 23 1.16 6.23 11.69
C LEU A 23 1.88 4.98 11.20
N ASN A 24 1.96 3.93 12.03
CA ASN A 24 2.31 2.60 11.55
C ASN A 24 1.03 1.93 11.10
N PRO A 25 0.71 1.89 9.79
CA PRO A 25 -0.24 0.91 9.32
C PRO A 25 0.30 -0.44 9.77
N GLU A 26 -0.50 -1.20 10.54
CA GLU A 26 -0.20 -2.59 10.77
C GLU A 26 0.09 -3.19 9.39
N SER A 27 1.33 -3.57 9.14
CA SER A 27 1.78 -4.25 7.93
C SER A 27 1.28 -5.69 7.98
N GLY A 28 -0.01 -5.85 8.26
CA GLY A 28 -0.76 -7.05 8.54
C GLY A 28 -1.74 -7.34 7.42
N MET A 29 -1.38 -7.05 6.18
CA MET A 29 -1.86 -7.86 5.08
C MET A 29 -0.63 -8.51 4.48
N PHE A 30 -0.30 -9.68 5.04
CA PHE A 30 0.52 -10.67 4.38
C PHE A 30 -0.07 -10.80 2.97
N GLU A 31 0.58 -10.16 1.98
CA GLU A 31 0.27 -10.40 0.58
C GLU A 31 0.42 -11.90 0.45
N SER A 32 -0.73 -12.59 0.38
CA SER A 32 -0.77 -13.98 -0.03
C SER A 32 0.17 -14.05 -1.23
N ARG A 33 1.23 -14.85 -1.10
CA ARG A 33 2.13 -15.26 -2.19
C ARG A 33 1.35 -16.04 -3.26
N ALA A 34 0.12 -15.64 -3.56
CA ALA A 34 -0.55 -16.00 -4.78
C ALA A 34 0.38 -15.55 -5.90
N ASN A 35 0.92 -16.54 -6.62
CA ASN A 35 1.85 -16.34 -7.70
C ASN A 35 1.14 -15.56 -8.82
N PHE A 36 1.18 -14.23 -8.75
CA PHE A 36 0.63 -13.36 -9.78
C PHE A 36 1.32 -13.65 -11.10
N LYS A 37 0.54 -13.87 -12.15
CA LYS A 37 1.09 -13.86 -13.50
C LYS A 37 1.16 -12.42 -14.01
N VAL A 38 2.37 -11.92 -14.24
CA VAL A 38 2.57 -10.59 -14.82
C VAL A 38 2.07 -10.57 -16.28
N ARG A 39 1.19 -9.62 -16.63
CA ARG A 39 0.58 -9.50 -17.97
C ARG A 39 0.36 -8.04 -18.35
N GLN A 40 0.75 -7.65 -19.58
CA GLN A 40 0.48 -6.32 -20.12
C GLN A 40 -1.01 -6.00 -20.20
N GLN A 41 -1.83 -6.99 -20.56
CA GLN A 41 -3.28 -6.87 -20.58
C GLN A 41 -3.88 -7.80 -19.54
N LEU A 42 -4.62 -7.22 -18.61
CA LEU A 42 -5.34 -7.94 -17.57
C LEU A 42 -6.71 -8.37 -18.07
N LYS A 43 -7.15 -9.57 -17.67
CA LYS A 43 -8.50 -10.06 -17.98
C LYS A 43 -9.09 -10.89 -16.85
N LEU A 44 -10.39 -10.73 -16.65
CA LEU A 44 -11.19 -11.59 -15.79
C LEU A 44 -11.39 -12.95 -16.48
N ARG A 45 -11.38 -14.04 -15.71
CA ARG A 45 -11.53 -15.41 -16.24
C ARG A 45 -12.73 -16.16 -15.67
N CYS A 46 -13.33 -15.65 -14.60
CA CYS A 46 -14.54 -16.15 -14.00
C CYS A 46 -15.30 -15.00 -13.33
N LEU A 47 -16.50 -15.30 -12.82
CA LEU A 47 -17.38 -14.35 -12.14
C LEU A 47 -16.81 -13.84 -10.81
N TYR A 48 -15.89 -14.57 -10.20
CA TYR A 48 -15.22 -14.21 -8.95
C TYR A 48 -13.95 -13.38 -9.14
N CYS A 49 -13.57 -13.12 -10.40
CA CYS A 49 -12.44 -12.25 -10.69
C CYS A 49 -12.86 -10.78 -10.57
N TYR A 50 -12.01 -9.96 -9.98
CA TYR A 50 -12.21 -8.51 -9.91
C TYR A 50 -10.89 -7.76 -10.08
N PHE A 51 -10.99 -6.51 -10.53
CA PHE A 51 -9.85 -5.60 -10.62
C PHE A 51 -9.65 -4.88 -9.29
N ILE A 52 -8.39 -4.71 -8.89
CA ILE A 52 -7.99 -3.88 -7.75
C ILE A 52 -6.69 -3.16 -8.08
N ARG A 53 -6.48 -1.99 -7.47
CA ARG A 53 -5.24 -1.24 -7.63
C ARG A 53 -4.42 -1.32 -6.34
N VAL A 54 -3.20 -1.85 -6.44
CA VAL A 54 -2.28 -2.06 -5.32
C VAL A 54 -0.91 -1.52 -5.71
N ASP A 55 -0.33 -0.66 -4.86
CA ASP A 55 0.96 0.02 -5.12
C ASP A 55 1.02 0.69 -6.50
N GLY A 56 -0.07 1.36 -6.89
CA GLY A 56 -0.18 2.05 -8.17
C GLY A 56 -0.37 1.16 -9.41
N ARG A 57 -0.27 -0.17 -9.27
CA ARG A 57 -0.43 -1.15 -10.34
C ARG A 57 -1.81 -1.80 -10.32
N TRP A 58 -2.32 -2.14 -11.50
CA TRP A 58 -3.53 -2.94 -11.59
C TRP A 58 -3.26 -4.42 -11.31
N GLU A 59 -4.18 -5.06 -10.60
CA GLU A 59 -4.21 -6.48 -10.33
C GLU A 59 -5.59 -7.06 -10.67
N VAL A 60 -5.61 -8.31 -11.11
CA VAL A 60 -6.80 -9.16 -11.07
C VAL A 60 -6.64 -10.09 -9.88
N ARG A 61 -7.59 -10.05 -8.95
CA ARG A 61 -7.72 -11.01 -7.84
C ARG A 61 -8.92 -11.91 -8.10
N CYS A 62 -8.96 -13.04 -7.42
CA CYS A 62 -10.04 -14.03 -7.52
C CYS A 62 -10.14 -14.76 -6.18
N THR A 63 -11.34 -14.87 -5.62
CA THR A 63 -11.56 -15.56 -4.33
C THR A 63 -11.46 -17.08 -4.47
N GLU A 64 -11.87 -17.61 -5.62
CA GLU A 64 -11.95 -19.07 -5.85
C GLU A 64 -10.66 -19.68 -6.42
N TYR A 65 -10.00 -18.97 -7.33
CA TYR A 65 -8.92 -19.54 -8.13
C TYR A 65 -7.68 -18.64 -8.16
N ALA A 66 -6.66 -18.99 -7.38
CA ALA A 66 -5.38 -18.29 -7.35
C ALA A 66 -4.70 -18.21 -8.74
N LYS A 67 -4.88 -19.22 -9.60
CA LYS A 67 -4.35 -19.23 -10.98
C LYS A 67 -4.87 -18.10 -11.88
N HIS A 68 -5.95 -17.41 -11.47
CA HIS A 68 -6.49 -16.25 -12.21
C HIS A 68 -5.80 -14.94 -11.85
N HIS A 69 -5.01 -14.94 -10.76
CA HIS A 69 -4.34 -13.75 -10.25
C HIS A 69 -3.33 -13.23 -11.28
N GLN A 70 -3.50 -11.97 -11.68
CA GLN A 70 -2.66 -11.31 -12.67
C GLN A 70 -2.25 -9.93 -12.17
N LYS A 71 -1.04 -9.49 -12.50
CA LYS A 71 -0.50 -8.19 -12.07
C LYS A 71 0.06 -7.43 -13.26
N GLU A 72 -0.17 -6.14 -13.31
CA GLU A 72 0.40 -5.26 -14.33
C GLU A 72 1.94 -5.26 -14.21
N PRO A 73 2.69 -5.19 -15.34
CA PRO A 73 4.13 -5.07 -15.31
C PRO A 73 4.54 -3.80 -14.58
N PHE A 74 5.59 -3.89 -13.79
CA PHE A 74 6.17 -2.70 -13.18
C PHE A 74 6.88 -1.87 -14.25
N ASN A 75 6.59 -0.57 -14.32
CA ASN A 75 7.31 0.33 -15.20
C ASN A 75 8.67 0.68 -14.58
N VAL A 76 9.70 -0.06 -14.98
CA VAL A 76 11.08 0.16 -14.51
C VAL A 76 11.57 1.60 -14.75
N LYS A 77 11.01 2.31 -15.74
CA LYS A 77 11.36 3.71 -16.03
C LYS A 77 11.03 4.69 -14.91
N LEU A 78 10.27 4.27 -13.90
CA LEU A 78 9.95 5.08 -12.73
C LEU A 78 11.04 4.99 -11.62
N LEU A 79 12.11 4.20 -11.83
CA LEU A 79 13.16 3.99 -10.82
C LEU A 79 14.38 4.91 -10.99
N TRP A 80 14.41 5.76 -12.01
CA TRP A 80 15.54 6.63 -12.37
C TRP A 80 15.04 7.99 -12.86
#